data_AF-A0A6G3X6L0-F1
#
_entry.id   AF-A0A6G3X6L0-F1
#
_cell.length_a   1.000
_cell.length_b   1.000
_cell.length_c   1.000
_cell.angle_alpha   90.00
_cell.angle_beta   90.00
_cell.angle_gamma   90.00
#
_symmetry.space_group_name_H-M   'P 1'
#
loop_
_entity.id
_entity.type
_entity.pdbx_description
1 polymer ?
#
loop_
_entity_poly.entity_id
_entity_poly.type
_entity_poly.pdbx_seq_one_letter_code
_entity_poly.pdbx_strand_id
1 'polypeptide(L)'
;AWMLGYVKGQAGDAGKGKWDIAELPGGAGNWGGSYLSIPRAAKHKEEAYKLIEWLTAPEQQAKVFQKQGNFPSSTGAIETIADAKDEYFSGAPIGRIFGEAAKASPVQVLGVHDQNVMQQITNALSEVERKGVSSDKAWGTAKKGVDNVIG
;
A
#
# COMPACT_ATOMS: atom_id res chain seq x y z
N ALA A 1 3.11 -0.98 -4.25
CA ALA A 1 2.04 -0.41 -5.07
C ALA A 1 1.04 -1.47 -5.50
N TRP A 2 -0.23 -1.29 -5.16
CA TRP A 2 -1.37 -2.14 -5.59
C TRP A 2 -2.31 -1.40 -6.56
N MET A 3 -2.20 -0.06 -6.61
CA MET A 3 -3.10 0.81 -7.35
C MET A 3 -2.98 0.69 -8.88
N LEU A 4 -1.87 0.14 -9.40
CA LEU A 4 -1.67 -0.05 -10.84
C LEU A 4 -2.79 -0.89 -11.46
N GLY A 5 -3.09 -2.05 -10.88
CA GLY A 5 -4.16 -2.92 -11.33
C GLY A 5 -5.54 -2.27 -11.18
N TYR A 6 -5.74 -1.52 -10.09
CA TYR A 6 -7.00 -0.79 -9.85
C TYR A 6 -7.26 0.26 -10.93
N VAL A 7 -6.28 1.12 -11.22
CA VAL A 7 -6.39 2.17 -12.26
C VAL A 7 -6.66 1.53 -13.63
N LYS A 8 -5.92 0.50 -14.01
CA LYS A 8 -6.16 -0.23 -15.28
C LYS A 8 -7.58 -0.79 -15.35
N GLY A 9 -8.05 -1.42 -14.26
CA GLY A 9 -9.37 -2.01 -14.20
C GLY A 9 -10.51 -0.99 -14.27
N GLN A 10 -10.35 0.17 -13.62
CA GLN A 10 -11.39 1.21 -13.60
C GLN A 10 -11.38 2.10 -14.84
N ALA A 11 -10.20 2.48 -15.35
CA ALA A 11 -10.08 3.36 -16.51
C ALA A 11 -10.14 2.59 -17.85
N GLY A 12 -9.97 1.27 -17.84
CA GLY A 12 -10.02 0.41 -19.02
C GLY A 12 -9.03 0.83 -20.11
N ASP A 13 -9.27 0.42 -21.34
CA ASP A 13 -8.39 0.75 -22.47
C ASP A 13 -8.36 2.26 -22.78
N ALA A 14 -9.43 2.98 -22.46
CA ALA A 14 -9.53 4.42 -22.71
C ALA A 14 -8.53 5.25 -21.89
N GLY A 15 -8.00 4.70 -20.79
CA GLY A 15 -6.97 5.31 -19.96
C GLY A 15 -5.53 5.01 -20.40
N LYS A 16 -5.31 4.08 -21.33
CA LYS A 16 -3.97 3.68 -21.77
C LYS A 16 -3.21 4.89 -22.35
N GLY A 17 -2.00 5.14 -21.86
CA GLY A 17 -1.15 6.25 -22.29
C GLY A 17 -1.64 7.64 -21.86
N LYS A 18 -2.66 7.70 -20.99
CA LYS A 18 -3.14 8.96 -20.37
C LYS A 18 -2.76 9.08 -18.90
N TRP A 19 -2.27 7.99 -18.32
CA TRP A 19 -1.74 7.93 -16.97
C TRP A 19 -0.22 7.81 -17.02
N ASP A 20 0.43 8.29 -15.96
CA ASP A 20 1.86 8.13 -15.73
C ASP A 20 2.10 7.91 -14.23
N ILE A 21 3.30 7.48 -13.86
CA ILE A 21 3.72 7.25 -12.47
C ILE A 21 4.92 8.14 -12.19
N ALA A 22 4.82 8.91 -11.10
CA ALA A 22 5.90 9.76 -10.61
C ALA A 22 6.30 9.36 -9.19
N GLU A 23 7.50 9.77 -8.80
CA GLU A 23 7.92 9.74 -7.40
C GLU A 23 7.00 10.63 -6.54
N LEU A 24 6.80 10.22 -5.29
CA LEU A 24 5.98 10.97 -4.36
C LEU A 24 6.73 12.27 -3.97
N PRO A 25 6.13 13.46 -4.15
CA PRO A 25 6.75 14.69 -3.69
C PRO A 25 6.85 14.69 -2.16
N GLY A 26 8.02 15.06 -1.63
CA GLY A 26 8.27 15.13 -0.19
C GLY A 26 8.82 13.85 0.45
N GLY A 27 9.15 12.82 -0.34
CA GLY A 27 9.81 11.60 0.14
C GLY A 27 9.07 10.33 -0.27
N ALA A 28 9.26 9.25 0.47
CA ALA A 28 8.60 7.98 0.20
C ALA A 28 7.71 7.55 1.37
N GLY A 29 6.71 6.73 1.08
CA GLY A 29 5.82 6.17 2.08
C GLY A 29 5.17 4.88 1.58
N ASN A 30 4.72 4.06 2.53
CA ASN A 30 3.95 2.87 2.24
C ASN A 30 2.47 3.08 2.61
N TRP A 31 1.57 2.69 1.71
CA TRP A 31 0.15 2.63 1.99
C TRP A 31 -0.39 1.23 1.66
N GLY A 32 -0.73 0.51 2.72
CA GLY A 32 -1.31 -0.84 2.64
C GLY A 32 -0.25 -1.94 2.63
N GLY A 33 -0.52 -2.99 1.87
CA GLY A 33 0.14 -4.30 2.00
C GLY A 33 -0.79 -5.30 2.68
N SER A 34 -0.46 -6.57 2.57
CA SER A 34 -1.26 -7.65 3.15
C SER A 34 -0.34 -8.74 3.69
N TYR A 35 -0.86 -9.47 4.67
CA TYR A 35 -0.17 -10.58 5.29
C TYR A 35 -1.07 -11.82 5.23
N LEU A 36 -0.45 -12.97 5.00
CA LEU A 36 -1.09 -14.26 5.20
C LEU A 36 -0.79 -14.73 6.63
N SER A 37 -1.82 -15.13 7.36
CA SER A 37 -1.69 -15.56 8.76
C SER A 37 -2.35 -16.91 8.98
N ILE A 38 -1.88 -17.64 10.01
CA ILE A 38 -2.42 -18.93 10.40
C ILE A 38 -3.24 -18.74 11.68
N PRO A 39 -4.57 -18.91 11.63
CA PRO A 39 -5.40 -18.80 12.83
C PRO A 39 -4.99 -19.83 13.89
N ARG A 40 -5.09 -19.46 15.16
CA ARG A 40 -4.77 -20.37 16.29
C ARG A 40 -5.55 -21.68 16.23
N ALA A 41 -6.81 -21.64 15.77
CA ALA A 41 -7.69 -22.79 15.65
C ALA A 41 -7.44 -23.66 14.39
N ALA A 42 -6.49 -23.30 13.52
CA ALA A 42 -6.20 -24.06 12.31
C ALA A 42 -5.77 -25.50 12.65
N LYS A 43 -6.32 -26.47 11.91
CA LYS A 43 -6.02 -27.91 12.07
C LYS A 43 -4.69 -28.32 11.43
N HIS A 44 -4.34 -27.72 10.29
CA HIS A 44 -3.17 -28.04 9.47
C HIS A 44 -2.18 -26.88 9.47
N LYS A 45 -1.59 -26.58 10.64
CA LYS A 45 -0.74 -25.39 10.81
C LYS A 45 0.56 -25.49 10.02
N GLU A 46 1.18 -26.67 9.99
CA GLU A 46 2.45 -26.87 9.30
C GLU A 46 2.31 -26.79 7.78
N GLU A 47 1.26 -27.38 7.22
CA GLU A 47 0.96 -27.33 5.79
C GLU A 47 0.56 -25.92 5.36
N ALA A 48 -0.23 -25.22 6.18
CA ALA A 48 -0.56 -23.81 5.95
C ALA A 48 0.70 -22.94 5.96
N TYR A 49 1.65 -23.18 6.87
CA TYR A 49 2.93 -22.48 6.90
C TYR A 49 3.72 -22.71 5.60
N LYS A 50 3.89 -23.97 5.19
CA LYS A 50 4.60 -24.32 3.94
C LYS A 50 3.96 -23.64 2.73
N LEU A 51 2.63 -23.59 2.67
CA LEU A 51 1.93 -22.90 1.60
C LEU A 51 2.17 -21.39 1.63
N ILE A 52 2.09 -20.75 2.80
CA ILE A 52 2.33 -19.31 2.95
C ILE A 52 3.77 -18.94 2.58
N GLU A 53 4.74 -19.75 3.03
CA GLU A 53 6.16 -19.59 2.69
C GLU A 53 6.36 -19.68 1.18
N TRP A 54 5.76 -20.67 0.52
CA TRP A 54 5.82 -20.79 -0.94
C TRP A 54 5.14 -19.60 -1.63
N LEU A 55 3.93 -19.23 -1.24
CA LEU A 55 3.17 -18.13 -1.84
C LEU A 55 3.87 -16.77 -1.72
N THR A 56 4.64 -16.57 -0.66
CA THR A 56 5.34 -15.30 -0.39
C THR A 56 6.83 -15.34 -0.77
N ALA A 57 7.32 -16.45 -1.32
CA ALA A 57 8.68 -16.56 -1.84
C ALA A 57 8.95 -15.54 -2.98
N PRO A 58 10.20 -15.07 -3.15
CA PRO A 58 10.54 -14.04 -4.13
C PRO A 58 10.04 -14.34 -5.55
N GLU A 59 10.20 -15.59 -6.00
CA GLU A 59 9.76 -16.03 -7.33
C GLU A 59 8.24 -15.91 -7.50
N GLN A 60 7.44 -16.26 -6.48
CA GLN A 60 5.99 -16.16 -6.58
C GLN A 60 5.53 -14.71 -6.53
N GLN A 61 6.16 -13.86 -5.71
CA GLN A 61 5.84 -12.43 -5.69
C GLN A 61 6.17 -11.76 -7.04
N ALA A 62 7.29 -12.11 -7.69
CA ALA A 62 7.63 -11.63 -9.02
C ALA A 62 6.60 -12.06 -10.08
N LYS A 63 6.10 -13.32 -10.02
CA LYS A 63 5.00 -13.79 -10.89
C LYS A 63 3.71 -13.00 -10.68
N VAL A 64 3.36 -12.71 -9.42
CA VAL A 64 2.17 -11.91 -9.11
C VAL A 64 2.33 -10.48 -9.63
N PHE A 65 3.50 -9.88 -9.50
CA PHE A 65 3.81 -8.57 -10.08
C PHE A 65 3.62 -8.57 -11.60
N GLN A 66 4.18 -9.55 -12.31
CA GLN A 66 4.03 -9.64 -13.76
C GLN A 66 2.57 -9.81 -14.21
N LYS A 67 1.76 -10.52 -13.42
CA LYS A 67 0.36 -10.81 -13.75
C LYS A 67 -0.60 -9.67 -13.39
N GLN A 68 -0.41 -9.02 -12.24
CA GLN A 68 -1.40 -8.09 -11.66
C GLN A 68 -0.84 -6.69 -11.37
N GLY A 69 0.48 -6.51 -11.46
CA GLY A 69 1.16 -5.26 -11.11
C GLY A 69 1.32 -5.03 -9.60
N ASN A 70 0.99 -6.02 -8.76
CA ASN A 70 1.17 -5.89 -7.32
C ASN A 70 2.66 -5.89 -7.01
N PHE A 71 3.16 -4.76 -6.52
CA PHE A 71 4.56 -4.62 -6.18
C PHE A 71 4.95 -5.58 -5.03
N PRO A 72 6.06 -6.32 -5.15
CA PRO A 72 6.51 -7.26 -4.13
C PRO A 72 7.02 -6.55 -2.87
N SER A 73 6.97 -7.26 -1.74
CA SER A 73 7.61 -6.85 -0.48
C SER A 73 8.95 -7.55 -0.24
N SER A 74 9.21 -8.65 -0.93
CA SER A 74 10.50 -9.35 -0.87
C SER A 74 11.58 -8.57 -1.62
N THR A 75 12.72 -8.30 -0.96
CA THR A 75 13.86 -7.60 -1.59
C THR A 75 14.39 -8.33 -2.81
N GLY A 76 14.51 -9.66 -2.75
CA GLY A 76 14.93 -10.47 -3.90
C GLY A 76 13.96 -10.36 -5.09
N ALA A 77 12.66 -10.27 -4.84
CA ALA A 77 11.69 -10.04 -5.92
C ALA A 77 11.79 -8.61 -6.48
N ILE A 78 11.96 -7.60 -5.62
CA ILE A 78 12.15 -6.20 -6.03
C ILE A 78 13.35 -6.07 -6.98
N GLU A 79 14.47 -6.72 -6.67
CA GLU A 79 15.66 -6.74 -7.52
C GLU A 79 15.36 -7.32 -8.91
N THR A 80 14.64 -8.44 -8.98
CA THR A 80 14.32 -9.09 -10.26
C THR A 80 13.39 -8.29 -11.18
N ILE A 81 12.64 -7.32 -10.64
CA ILE A 81 11.69 -6.51 -11.40
C ILE A 81 12.16 -5.07 -11.61
N ALA A 82 13.41 -4.73 -11.28
CA ALA A 82 13.89 -3.35 -11.25
C ALA A 82 13.74 -2.61 -12.59
N ASP A 83 13.93 -3.30 -13.71
CA ASP A 83 13.81 -2.72 -15.05
C ASP A 83 12.38 -2.75 -15.63
N ALA A 84 11.39 -3.18 -14.82
CA ALA A 84 10.01 -3.27 -15.28
C ALA A 84 9.45 -1.90 -15.67
N LYS A 85 8.88 -1.84 -16.88
CA LYS A 85 8.12 -0.70 -17.40
C LYS A 85 6.67 -1.08 -17.63
N ASP A 86 5.80 -0.08 -17.61
CA ASP A 86 4.37 -0.29 -17.84
C ASP A 86 3.83 0.60 -18.96
N GLU A 87 3.54 -0.02 -20.11
CA GLU A 87 2.99 0.65 -21.30
C GLU A 87 1.62 1.29 -21.04
N TYR A 88 0.87 0.83 -20.04
CA TYR A 88 -0.39 1.47 -19.69
C TYR A 88 -0.16 2.88 -19.13
N PHE A 89 0.89 3.00 -18.33
CA PHE A 89 1.32 4.23 -17.68
C PHE A 89 2.41 4.92 -18.51
N SER A 90 2.18 5.06 -19.82
CA SER A 90 3.06 5.82 -20.73
C SER A 90 4.52 5.33 -20.75
N GLY A 91 4.75 4.05 -20.48
CA GLY A 91 6.10 3.47 -20.45
C GLY A 91 6.87 3.77 -19.16
N ALA A 92 6.18 4.17 -18.08
CA ALA A 92 6.78 4.51 -16.80
C ALA A 92 7.69 3.39 -16.27
N PRO A 93 8.89 3.70 -15.75
CA PRO A 93 9.81 2.72 -15.15
C PRO A 93 9.35 2.31 -13.75
N ILE A 94 8.21 1.63 -13.67
CA ILE A 94 7.54 1.28 -12.41
C ILE A 94 8.40 0.43 -11.47
N GLY A 95 9.26 -0.45 -12.00
CA GLY A 95 10.16 -1.27 -11.20
C GLY A 95 11.14 -0.41 -10.40
N ARG A 96 11.72 0.60 -11.06
CA ARG A 96 12.65 1.54 -10.45
C ARG A 96 11.96 2.48 -9.48
N ILE A 97 10.88 3.14 -9.89
CA ILE A 97 10.17 4.13 -9.05
C ILE A 97 9.68 3.49 -7.75
N PHE A 98 9.00 2.34 -7.83
CA PHE A 98 8.50 1.68 -6.63
C PHE A 98 9.61 0.99 -5.83
N GLY A 99 10.69 0.53 -6.48
CA GLY A 99 11.87 -0.01 -5.80
C GLY A 99 12.62 1.04 -4.99
N GLU A 100 12.81 2.23 -5.54
CA GLU A 100 13.41 3.38 -4.83
C GLU A 100 12.48 3.85 -3.70
N ALA A 101 11.18 3.96 -3.94
CA ALA A 101 10.21 4.27 -2.90
C ALA A 101 10.20 3.23 -1.76
N ALA A 102 10.28 1.93 -2.07
CA ALA A 102 10.33 0.87 -1.05
C ALA A 102 11.60 0.96 -0.20
N LYS A 103 12.76 1.30 -0.79
CA LYS A 103 14.02 1.50 -0.06
C LYS A 103 14.00 2.73 0.83
N ALA A 104 13.37 3.82 0.37
CA ALA A 104 13.33 5.09 1.09
C ALA A 104 12.16 5.21 2.09
N SER A 105 11.18 4.30 2.03
CA SER A 105 10.00 4.36 2.89
C SER A 105 10.38 4.17 4.37
N PRO A 106 9.89 5.03 5.27
CA PRO A 106 10.09 4.83 6.69
C PRO A 106 9.34 3.58 7.18
N VAL A 107 9.83 2.98 8.25
CA VAL A 107 9.11 1.91 8.94
C VAL A 107 7.86 2.49 9.59
N GLN A 108 6.70 1.96 9.23
CA GLN A 108 5.44 2.28 9.90
C GLN A 108 5.27 1.38 11.13
N VAL A 109 5.26 2.00 12.31
CA VAL A 109 5.02 1.30 13.58
C VAL A 109 3.52 1.31 13.86
N LEU A 110 2.89 0.13 13.86
CA LEU A 110 1.47 -0.03 14.15
C LEU A 110 1.26 -0.37 15.63
N GLY A 111 0.62 0.54 16.36
CA GLY A 111 0.20 0.30 17.75
C GLY A 111 -1.13 -0.45 17.84
N VAL A 112 -1.49 -0.89 19.05
CA VAL A 112 -2.78 -1.59 19.30
C VAL A 112 -4.01 -0.74 18.97
N HIS A 113 -3.86 0.59 18.95
CA HIS A 113 -4.91 1.54 18.63
C HIS A 113 -4.76 2.19 17.25
N ASP A 114 -3.85 1.70 16.40
CA ASP A 114 -3.52 2.32 15.10
C ASP A 114 -4.77 2.62 14.25
N GLN A 115 -5.68 1.65 14.13
CA GLN A 115 -6.94 1.82 13.38
C GLN A 115 -7.87 2.85 14.03
N ASN A 116 -7.94 2.90 15.36
CA ASN A 116 -8.75 3.89 16.06
C ASN A 116 -8.21 5.30 15.80
N VAL A 117 -6.89 5.47 15.88
CA VAL A 117 -6.20 6.73 15.59
C VAL A 117 -6.44 7.16 14.14
N MET A 118 -6.23 6.25 13.18
CA MET A 118 -6.49 6.49 11.76
C MET A 118 -7.93 6.95 11.51
N GLN A 119 -8.91 6.34 12.18
CA GLN A 119 -10.32 6.71 12.04
C GLN A 119 -10.59 8.15 12.50
N GLN A 120 -10.01 8.59 13.63
CA GLN A 120 -10.19 9.96 14.12
C GLN A 120 -9.61 11.00 13.15
N ILE A 121 -8.43 10.71 12.60
CA ILE A 121 -7.79 11.57 11.60
C ILE A 121 -8.62 11.63 10.31
N THR A 122 -9.10 10.49 9.83
CA THR A 122 -9.90 10.40 8.59
C THR A 122 -11.26 11.08 8.74
N ASN A 123 -11.89 10.98 9.91
CA ASN A 123 -13.12 11.69 10.23
C ASN A 123 -12.91 13.20 10.16
N ALA A 124 -11.84 13.71 10.78
CA ALA A 124 -11.53 15.14 10.75
C ALA A 124 -11.27 15.65 9.32
N LEU A 125 -10.53 14.90 8.50
CA LEU A 125 -10.35 15.19 7.07
C LEU A 125 -11.71 15.29 6.34
N SER A 126 -12.61 14.35 6.63
CA SER A 126 -13.96 14.36 6.05
C SER A 126 -14.78 15.57 6.48
N GLU A 127 -14.57 16.11 7.69
CA GLU A 127 -15.24 17.34 8.14
C GLU A 127 -14.74 18.58 7.39
N VAL A 128 -13.44 18.64 7.11
CA VAL A 128 -12.86 19.70 6.27
C VAL A 128 -13.48 19.64 4.88
N GLU A 129 -13.42 18.48 4.23
CA GLU A 129 -13.88 18.29 2.86
C GLU A 129 -15.39 18.54 2.71
N ARG A 130 -16.22 17.95 3.58
CA ARG A 130 -17.67 17.88 3.38
C ARG A 130 -18.45 18.96 4.12
N LYS A 131 -17.90 19.48 5.21
CA LYS A 131 -18.59 20.46 6.09
C LYS A 131 -17.90 21.83 6.10
N GLY A 132 -16.75 21.99 5.44
CA GLY A 132 -16.02 23.25 5.42
C GLY A 132 -15.43 23.66 6.77
N VAL A 133 -15.20 22.71 7.68
CA VAL A 133 -14.53 22.99 8.95
C VAL A 133 -13.08 23.38 8.65
N SER A 134 -12.55 24.42 9.32
CA SER A 134 -11.15 24.81 9.13
C SER A 134 -10.20 23.67 9.53
N SER A 135 -9.07 23.55 8.83
CA SER A 135 -8.05 22.53 9.09
C SER A 135 -7.61 22.50 10.56
N ASP A 136 -7.38 23.68 11.16
CA ASP A 136 -6.93 23.80 12.55
C ASP A 136 -7.98 23.28 13.54
N LYS A 137 -9.26 23.57 13.29
CA LYS A 137 -10.35 23.10 14.13
C LYS A 137 -10.54 21.60 13.99
N ALA A 138 -10.56 21.09 12.76
CA ALA A 138 -10.66 19.66 12.50
C ALA A 138 -9.48 18.89 13.12
N TRP A 139 -8.26 19.42 13.03
CA TRP A 139 -7.08 18.86 13.68
C TRP A 139 -7.20 18.87 15.21
N GLY A 140 -7.71 19.95 15.79
CA GLY A 140 -8.05 20.02 17.21
C GLY A 140 -9.04 18.93 17.64
N THR A 141 -10.07 18.67 16.84
CA THR A 141 -11.03 17.58 17.05
C THR A 141 -10.37 16.22 16.94
N ALA A 142 -9.54 15.99 15.91
CA ALA A 142 -8.82 14.73 15.71
C ALA A 142 -7.95 14.39 16.93
N LYS A 143 -7.16 15.34 17.44
CA LYS A 143 -6.30 15.13 18.61
C LYS A 143 -7.10 14.69 19.83
N LYS A 144 -8.20 15.40 20.14
CA LYS A 144 -9.09 15.02 21.25
C LYS A 144 -9.70 13.63 21.04
N GLY A 145 -10.10 13.33 19.80
CA GLY A 145 -10.60 12.00 19.43
C GLY A 145 -9.55 10.92 19.66
N VAL A 146 -8.30 11.18 19.26
CA VAL A 146 -7.16 10.28 19.48
C VAL A 146 -6.94 10.06 20.96
N ASP A 147 -6.84 11.12 21.78
CA ASP A 147 -6.66 11.02 23.23
C ASP A 147 -7.75 10.12 23.86
N ASN A 148 -9.01 10.32 23.48
CA ASN A 148 -10.12 9.53 24.01
C ASN A 148 -10.06 8.04 23.65
N VAL A 149 -9.54 7.66 22.47
CA VAL A 149 -9.52 6.26 22.01
C VAL A 149 -8.28 5.49 22.47
N ILE A 150 -7.24 6.20 22.91
CA ILE A 150 -6.01 5.57 23.44
C ILE A 150 -6.00 5.48 24.97
N GLY A 151 -6.85 6.25 25.66
CA GLY A 151 -6.98 6.24 27.12
C GLY A 151 -6.12 7.28 27.79
#